data_AF-A0A1R3WZ63-F1
#
_entry.id   AF-A0A1R3WZ63-F1
#
_cell.length_a   1.000
_cell.length_b   1.000
_cell.length_c   1.000
_cell.angle_alpha   90.00
_cell.angle_beta   90.00
_cell.angle_gamma   90.00
#
_symmetry.space_group_name_H-M   'P 1'
#
loop_
_entity.id
_entity.type
_entity.pdbx_description
1 polymer ?
#
loop_
_entity_poly.entity_id
_entity_poly.type
_entity_poly.pdbx_seq_one_letter_code
_entity_poly.pdbx_strand_id
1 'polypeptide(L)'
;MIRLQDDAARSAGTIRHDHSPAAGRPGHPRTVPCFTRNTLIATPCGARPAGELREGDRVLTRDNGFQRILWHGSCRLSGADLAAAPHLAPVLIRAGSLGEGLPLRNLLVSPGHRLLLAADRATVLFEEREVLVAAHHLTGCPGVERPPCRGVTYVHFMFAQHEIVLSDGAWSESFQPGDHSLTGIGTMQRREIFALFPELRSPEGRENYRAARRSLRRHEARLLAS
;
A
#
# COMPACT_ATOMS: atom_id res chain seq x y z
N MET A 1 51.33 -17.06 -10.59
CA MET A 1 51.10 -16.57 -11.96
C MET A 1 49.98 -17.43 -12.54
N ILE A 2 48.98 -16.83 -13.21
CA ILE A 2 47.80 -17.46 -13.87
C ILE A 2 46.65 -17.76 -12.85
N ARG A 3 45.40 -17.30 -12.99
CA ARG A 3 44.70 -16.38 -13.90
C ARG A 3 43.45 -15.87 -13.16
N LEU A 4 43.14 -14.59 -13.33
CA LEU A 4 41.80 -14.04 -13.10
C LEU A 4 40.81 -14.70 -14.07
N GLN A 5 39.65 -15.09 -13.56
CA GLN A 5 38.46 -15.22 -14.39
C GLN A 5 37.35 -14.41 -13.73
N ASP A 6 37.02 -13.33 -14.42
CA ASP A 6 35.76 -12.63 -14.37
C ASP A 6 34.61 -13.63 -14.42
N ASP A 7 33.61 -13.46 -13.56
CA ASP A 7 32.31 -14.03 -13.82
C ASP A 7 31.24 -12.94 -13.79
N ALA A 8 30.59 -12.84 -14.95
CA ALA A 8 29.86 -11.69 -15.41
C ALA A 8 28.54 -11.53 -14.65
N ALA A 9 28.21 -10.27 -14.39
CA ALA A 9 26.91 -9.82 -13.95
C ALA A 9 25.80 -10.39 -14.86
N ARG A 10 24.97 -11.28 -14.32
CA ARG A 10 23.68 -11.63 -14.93
C ARG A 10 22.67 -10.56 -14.55
N SER A 11 22.39 -9.67 -15.50
CA SER A 11 21.26 -8.75 -15.45
C SER A 11 19.95 -9.52 -15.61
N ALA A 12 19.23 -9.72 -14.50
CA ALA A 12 17.82 -10.11 -14.56
C ALA A 12 17.01 -8.87 -15.00
N GLY A 13 16.57 -8.85 -16.25
CA GLY A 13 15.74 -7.78 -16.79
C GLY A 13 14.39 -7.72 -16.08
N THR A 14 14.14 -6.63 -15.36
CA THR A 14 12.82 -6.31 -14.78
C THR A 14 11.85 -5.93 -15.90
N ILE A 15 10.95 -6.83 -16.25
CA ILE A 15 9.89 -6.56 -17.23
C ILE A 15 8.77 -5.78 -16.52
N ARG A 16 8.66 -4.48 -16.82
CA ARG A 16 7.56 -3.62 -16.33
C ARG A 16 6.36 -3.77 -17.27
N HIS A 17 5.22 -4.24 -16.75
CA HIS A 17 3.98 -4.36 -17.52
C HIS A 17 2.79 -3.67 -16.86
N ASP A 18 2.12 -2.83 -17.65
CA ASP A 18 0.91 -2.08 -17.32
C ASP A 18 -0.32 -2.99 -17.51
N HIS A 19 -1.23 -3.05 -16.53
CA HIS A 19 -2.45 -3.88 -16.57
C HIS A 19 -3.64 -3.12 -15.97
N SER A 20 -4.79 -3.16 -16.65
CA SER A 20 -6.08 -2.68 -16.15
C SER A 20 -6.64 -3.59 -15.04
N PRO A 21 -7.28 -3.03 -14.00
CA PRO A 21 -7.87 -3.81 -12.91
C PRO A 21 -9.16 -4.52 -13.34
N ALA A 22 -9.39 -5.73 -12.82
CA ALA A 22 -10.61 -6.48 -13.06
C ALA A 22 -11.81 -5.91 -12.27
N ALA A 23 -12.94 -5.68 -12.95
CA ALA A 23 -14.16 -5.11 -12.37
C ALA A 23 -14.70 -5.89 -11.16
N GLY A 24 -15.12 -5.15 -10.12
CA GLY A 24 -15.71 -5.55 -8.82
C GLY A 24 -17.01 -6.38 -8.88
N ARG A 25 -17.34 -7.18 -7.84
CA ARG A 25 -18.73 -7.69 -7.60
C ARG A 25 -19.50 -6.60 -6.84
N PRO A 26 -20.82 -6.42 -7.06
CA PRO A 26 -21.59 -5.39 -6.38
C PRO A 26 -21.65 -5.64 -4.86
N GLY A 27 -21.41 -4.57 -4.07
CA GLY A 27 -21.60 -4.57 -2.60
C GLY A 27 -20.34 -4.46 -1.74
N HIS A 28 -19.13 -4.66 -2.29
CA HIS A 28 -17.85 -4.39 -1.62
C HIS A 28 -16.86 -3.81 -2.64
N PRO A 29 -16.45 -2.53 -2.54
CA PRO A 29 -15.46 -1.98 -3.46
C PRO A 29 -14.13 -2.72 -3.25
N ARG A 30 -13.82 -3.63 -4.18
CA ARG A 30 -12.57 -4.38 -4.28
C ARG A 30 -11.43 -3.39 -4.56
N THR A 31 -10.85 -2.82 -3.52
CA THR A 31 -9.78 -1.84 -3.65
C THR A 31 -8.53 -2.43 -3.05
N VAL A 32 -7.56 -2.69 -3.93
CA VAL A 32 -6.22 -3.11 -3.51
C VAL A 32 -5.57 -1.91 -2.81
N PRO A 33 -4.98 -2.06 -1.61
CA PRO A 33 -4.18 -1.00 -1.00
C PRO A 33 -2.99 -0.64 -1.88
N CYS A 34 -2.88 0.62 -2.30
CA CYS A 34 -1.74 1.09 -3.09
C CYS A 34 -1.35 2.53 -2.78
N PHE A 35 -0.06 2.78 -2.89
CA PHE A 35 0.52 4.11 -2.97
C PHE A 35 0.34 4.68 -4.37
N THR A 36 0.39 6.00 -4.51
CA THR A 36 0.62 6.59 -5.83
C THR A 36 2.12 6.62 -6.12
N ARG A 37 2.48 6.62 -7.41
CA ARG A 37 3.88 6.55 -7.88
C ARG A 37 4.82 7.53 -7.17
N ASN A 38 4.33 8.73 -6.83
CA ASN A 38 5.14 9.82 -6.30
C ASN A 38 5.13 9.89 -4.76
N THR A 39 4.38 9.02 -4.08
CA THR A 39 4.41 8.93 -2.62
C THR A 39 5.84 8.65 -2.16
N LEU A 40 6.38 9.48 -1.27
CA LEU A 40 7.75 9.32 -0.79
C LEU A 40 7.78 8.30 0.35
N ILE A 41 8.63 7.28 0.20
CA ILE A 41 8.82 6.20 1.18
C ILE A 41 10.19 6.36 1.83
N ALA A 42 10.25 6.28 3.16
CA ALA A 42 11.50 6.41 3.89
C ALA A 42 12.44 5.21 3.62
N THR A 43 13.65 5.49 3.16
CA THR A 43 14.71 4.49 2.93
C THR A 43 15.98 4.88 3.68
N PRO A 44 17.00 3.99 3.81
CA PRO A 44 18.25 4.32 4.49
C PRO A 44 18.98 5.55 3.95
N CYS A 45 18.75 5.88 2.67
CA CYS A 45 19.41 6.98 1.97
C CYS A 45 18.50 8.20 1.79
N GLY A 46 17.44 8.30 2.59
CA GLY A 46 16.41 9.35 2.47
C GLY A 46 15.13 8.85 1.80
N ALA A 47 14.15 9.73 1.67
CA ALA A 47 12.85 9.35 1.11
C ALA A 47 12.93 9.23 -0.41
N ARG A 48 12.38 8.14 -0.97
CA ARG A 48 12.35 7.85 -2.42
C ARG A 48 10.92 7.65 -2.91
N PRO A 49 10.57 8.06 -4.15
CA PRO A 49 9.25 7.79 -4.71
C PRO A 49 8.95 6.29 -4.76
N ALA A 50 7.74 5.89 -4.37
CA ALA A 50 7.31 4.49 -4.38
C ALA A 50 7.47 3.82 -5.76
N GLY A 51 7.26 4.57 -6.85
CA GLY A 51 7.44 4.08 -8.22
C GLY A 51 8.90 3.81 -8.63
N GLU A 52 9.87 4.31 -7.87
CA GLU A 52 11.29 4.13 -8.10
C GLU A 52 11.90 3.01 -7.25
N LEU A 53 11.20 2.57 -6.21
CA LEU A 53 11.59 1.42 -5.40
C LEU A 53 11.58 0.13 -6.25
N ARG A 54 12.47 -0.80 -5.92
CA ARG A 54 12.59 -2.11 -6.57
C ARG A 54 12.70 -3.20 -5.52
N GLU A 55 12.52 -4.44 -5.97
CA GLU A 55 12.87 -5.62 -5.17
C GLU A 55 14.32 -5.53 -4.70
N GLY A 56 14.55 -5.91 -3.44
CA GLY A 56 15.83 -5.78 -2.76
C GLY A 56 16.11 -4.42 -2.11
N ASP A 57 15.41 -3.35 -2.49
CA ASP A 57 15.51 -2.06 -1.80
C ASP A 57 15.05 -2.20 -0.34
N ARG A 58 15.66 -1.41 0.56
CA ARG A 58 15.29 -1.38 1.97
C ARG A 58 14.40 -0.18 2.30
N VAL A 59 13.35 -0.43 3.07
CA VAL A 59 12.36 0.57 3.50
C VAL A 59 12.27 0.56 5.03
N LEU A 60 12.13 1.74 5.63
CA LEU A 60 11.89 1.87 7.07
C LEU A 60 10.50 1.32 7.41
N THR A 61 10.46 0.38 8.34
CA THR A 61 9.24 -0.20 8.90
C THR A 61 9.09 0.20 10.36
N ARG A 62 7.84 0.19 10.86
CA ARG A 62 7.53 0.60 12.23
C ARG A 62 8.12 -0.34 13.28
N ASP A 63 8.02 -1.65 13.04
CA ASP A 63 8.26 -2.66 14.08
C ASP A 63 9.60 -3.38 13.90
N ASN A 64 10.12 -3.46 12.66
CA ASN A 64 11.24 -4.35 12.31
C ASN A 64 12.44 -3.62 11.69
N GLY A 65 12.50 -2.28 11.83
CA GLY A 65 13.57 -1.48 11.25
C GLY A 65 13.56 -1.50 9.71
N PHE A 66 14.73 -1.54 9.06
CA PHE A 66 14.81 -1.50 7.61
C PHE A 66 14.63 -2.89 6.97
N GLN A 67 13.51 -3.10 6.29
CA GLN A 67 13.15 -4.38 5.68
C GLN A 67 13.30 -4.33 4.16
N ARG A 68 13.61 -5.48 3.54
CA ARG A 68 13.80 -5.61 2.09
C ARG A 68 12.47 -5.86 1.38
N ILE A 69 12.21 -5.08 0.32
CA ILE A 69 11.10 -5.35 -0.58
C ILE A 69 11.34 -6.67 -1.29
N LEU A 70 10.35 -7.57 -1.25
CA LEU A 70 10.41 -8.87 -1.91
C LEU A 70 9.62 -8.93 -3.22
N TRP A 71 8.63 -8.05 -3.38
CA TRP A 71 7.91 -7.90 -4.63
C TRP A 71 7.46 -6.45 -4.80
N HIS A 72 7.47 -5.97 -6.04
CA HIS A 72 7.02 -4.64 -6.42
C HIS A 72 6.14 -4.72 -7.68
N GLY A 73 4.92 -4.21 -7.59
CA GLY A 73 3.95 -4.19 -8.68
C GLY A 73 3.37 -2.80 -8.92
N SER A 74 2.83 -2.59 -10.12
CA SER A 74 2.12 -1.34 -10.43
C SER A 74 0.94 -1.55 -11.36
N CYS A 75 -0.05 -0.67 -11.26
CA CYS A 75 -1.24 -0.63 -12.10
C CYS A 75 -1.52 0.82 -12.51
N ARG A 76 -1.71 1.08 -13.80
CA ARG A 76 -2.08 2.41 -14.29
C ARG A 76 -3.57 2.46 -14.62
N LEU A 77 -4.21 3.53 -14.18
CA LEU A 77 -5.58 3.89 -14.57
C LEU A 77 -5.54 5.20 -15.33
N SER A 78 -6.14 5.23 -16.51
CA SER A 78 -6.38 6.46 -17.26
C SER A 78 -7.55 7.26 -16.65
N GLY A 79 -7.72 8.50 -17.09
CA GLY A 79 -8.89 9.30 -16.73
C GLY A 79 -10.21 8.65 -17.17
N ALA A 80 -10.21 7.93 -18.30
CA ALA A 80 -11.39 7.19 -18.77
C ALA A 80 -11.70 6.00 -17.85
N ASP A 81 -10.69 5.27 -17.39
CA ASP A 81 -10.87 4.17 -16.44
C ASP A 81 -11.45 4.69 -15.11
N LEU A 82 -10.96 5.85 -14.64
CA LEU A 82 -11.47 6.49 -13.43
C LEU A 82 -12.88 7.06 -13.61
N ALA A 83 -13.24 7.53 -14.81
CA ALA A 83 -14.61 7.97 -15.11
C ALA A 83 -15.58 6.77 -15.14
N ALA A 84 -15.15 5.62 -15.67
CA ALA A 84 -15.92 4.39 -15.68
C ALA A 84 -16.02 3.73 -14.29
N ALA A 85 -14.99 3.89 -13.45
CA ALA A 85 -14.95 3.37 -12.08
C ALA A 85 -14.53 4.44 -11.05
N PRO A 86 -15.40 5.42 -10.73
CA PRO A 86 -15.03 6.55 -9.85
C PRO A 86 -14.66 6.14 -8.42
N HIS A 87 -15.10 4.97 -7.98
CA HIS A 87 -14.75 4.40 -6.67
C HIS A 87 -13.28 3.96 -6.57
N LEU A 88 -12.52 3.95 -7.68
CA LEU A 88 -11.08 3.71 -7.72
C LEU A 88 -10.25 5.01 -7.71
N ALA A 89 -10.91 6.17 -7.77
CA ALA A 89 -10.22 7.46 -7.71
C ALA A 89 -9.48 7.63 -6.38
N PRO A 90 -8.26 8.20 -6.39
CA PRO A 90 -7.45 8.28 -5.19
C PRO A 90 -8.09 9.15 -4.11
N VAL A 91 -7.66 8.94 -2.87
CA VAL A 91 -7.99 9.80 -1.74
C VAL A 91 -6.78 10.68 -1.44
N LEU A 92 -6.99 11.99 -1.41
CA LEU A 92 -6.03 12.99 -0.97
C LEU A 92 -6.20 13.21 0.52
N ILE A 93 -5.10 13.09 1.24
CA ILE A 93 -4.98 13.36 2.67
C ILE A 93 -4.01 14.52 2.79
N ARG A 94 -4.52 15.69 3.20
CA ARG A 94 -3.71 16.90 3.27
C ARG A 94 -2.72 16.84 4.42
N ALA A 95 -1.60 17.51 4.26
CA ALA A 95 -0.61 17.64 5.34
C ALA A 95 -1.29 18.13 6.64
N GLY A 96 -0.97 17.50 7.77
CA GLY A 96 -1.54 17.82 9.08
C GLY A 96 -2.98 17.36 9.35
N SER A 97 -3.68 16.73 8.39
CA SER A 97 -5.10 16.36 8.54
C SER A 97 -5.38 15.13 9.42
N LEU A 98 -4.37 14.35 9.80
CA LEU A 98 -4.50 13.13 10.62
C LEU A 98 -4.18 13.36 12.11
N GLY A 99 -3.93 14.60 12.53
CA GLY A 99 -3.50 14.94 13.90
C GLY A 99 -1.97 14.95 14.06
N GLU A 100 -1.47 15.63 15.10
CA GLU A 100 -0.03 15.76 15.41
C GLU A 100 0.84 16.25 14.24
N GLY A 101 0.27 17.04 13.32
CA GLY A 101 0.99 17.52 12.13
C GLY A 101 1.20 16.46 11.04
N LEU A 102 0.52 15.30 11.12
CA LEU A 102 0.61 14.23 10.12
C LEU A 102 -0.53 14.26 9.09
N PRO A 103 -0.31 13.77 7.85
CA PRO A 103 0.98 13.48 7.25
C PRO A 103 1.84 14.74 7.12
N LEU A 104 3.16 14.60 7.00
CA LEU A 104 4.07 15.75 6.85
C LEU A 104 3.92 16.42 5.47
N ARG A 105 3.41 15.68 4.49
CA ARG A 105 3.13 16.14 3.13
C ARG A 105 1.76 15.64 2.69
N ASN A 106 1.21 16.24 1.64
CA ASN A 106 0.00 15.70 1.02
C ASN A 106 0.24 14.26 0.56
N LEU A 107 -0.56 13.33 1.07
CA LEU A 107 -0.48 11.92 0.76
C LEU A 107 -1.66 11.55 -0.16
N LEU A 108 -1.34 10.99 -1.32
CA LEU A 108 -2.32 10.52 -2.29
C LEU A 108 -2.22 8.99 -2.39
N VAL A 109 -3.31 8.30 -2.05
CA VAL A 109 -3.36 6.83 -1.94
C VAL A 109 -4.64 6.25 -2.52
N SER A 110 -4.67 4.95 -2.76
CA SER A 110 -5.90 4.28 -3.19
C SER A 110 -6.96 4.32 -2.06
N PRO A 111 -8.27 4.27 -2.39
CA PRO A 111 -9.34 4.32 -1.39
C PRO A 111 -9.25 3.26 -0.30
N GLY A 112 -8.79 2.05 -0.65
CA GLY A 112 -8.65 0.93 0.28
C GLY A 112 -7.39 0.97 1.14
N HIS A 113 -6.43 1.86 0.81
CA HIS A 113 -5.15 1.93 1.49
C HIS A 113 -5.31 2.37 2.95
N ARG A 114 -4.74 1.61 3.89
CA ARG A 114 -4.89 1.88 5.32
C ARG A 114 -3.71 2.64 5.90
N LEU A 115 -4.04 3.61 6.74
CA LEU A 115 -3.11 4.43 7.50
C LEU A 115 -3.14 3.99 8.95
N LEU A 116 -1.98 4.00 9.58
CA LEU A 116 -1.88 3.78 11.01
C LEU A 116 -2.22 5.09 11.72
N LEU A 117 -3.30 5.08 12.49
CA LEU A 117 -3.64 6.16 13.39
C LEU A 117 -3.32 5.72 14.82
N ALA A 118 -2.58 6.54 15.53
CA ALA A 118 -2.39 6.43 16.97
C ALA A 118 -3.38 7.37 17.65
N ALA A 119 -4.14 6.88 18.62
CA ALA A 119 -5.03 7.75 19.39
C ALA A 119 -5.11 7.27 20.83
N ASP A 120 -5.04 8.21 21.78
CA ASP A 120 -5.40 7.94 23.18
C ASP A 120 -6.85 7.39 23.27
N ARG A 121 -7.74 7.86 22.39
CA ARG A 121 -9.11 7.36 22.22
C ARG A 121 -9.21 5.96 21.60
N ALA A 122 -8.22 5.50 20.81
CA ALA A 122 -8.22 4.13 20.30
C ALA A 122 -8.04 3.13 21.46
N THR A 123 -7.26 3.48 22.47
CA THR A 123 -7.11 2.69 23.70
C THR A 123 -8.45 2.55 24.44
N VAL A 124 -9.25 3.62 24.49
CA VAL A 124 -10.57 3.62 25.16
C VAL A 124 -11.62 2.81 24.39
N LEU A 125 -11.55 2.78 23.07
CA LEU A 125 -12.59 2.17 22.22
C LEU A 125 -12.23 0.76 21.70
N PHE A 126 -10.95 0.45 21.54
CA PHE A 126 -10.48 -0.74 20.80
C PHE A 126 -9.40 -1.55 21.50
N GLU A 127 -9.04 -1.22 22.75
CA GLU A 127 -7.95 -1.84 23.56
C GLU A 127 -6.54 -1.76 22.92
N GLU A 128 -6.42 -1.14 21.75
CA GLU A 128 -5.21 -1.03 20.96
C GLU A 128 -4.80 0.44 20.83
N ARG A 129 -3.50 0.72 21.00
CA ARG A 129 -2.96 2.10 20.88
C ARG A 129 -2.88 2.58 19.43
N GLU A 130 -2.89 1.65 18.48
CA GLU A 130 -2.69 1.93 17.06
C GLU A 130 -3.61 1.07 16.20
N VAL A 131 -4.23 1.68 15.21
CA VAL A 131 -5.23 1.01 14.38
C VAL A 131 -5.06 1.40 12.91
N LEU A 132 -5.35 0.46 12.01
CA LEU A 132 -5.34 0.69 10.57
C LEU A 132 -6.71 1.17 10.09
N VAL A 133 -6.75 2.32 9.45
CA VAL A 133 -7.97 2.93 8.91
C VAL A 133 -7.84 3.16 7.41
N ALA A 134 -8.77 2.60 6.63
CA ALA A 134 -8.81 2.80 5.19
C ALA A 134 -9.09 4.27 4.82
N ALA A 135 -8.37 4.80 3.83
CA ALA A 135 -8.47 6.20 3.43
C ALA A 135 -9.90 6.64 3.06
N HIS A 136 -10.69 5.77 2.41
CA HIS A 136 -12.09 6.07 2.08
C HIS A 136 -13.06 6.09 3.27
N HIS A 137 -12.64 5.59 4.45
CA HIS A 137 -13.40 5.79 5.68
C HIS A 137 -13.21 7.21 6.24
N LEU A 138 -12.06 7.84 5.94
CA LEU A 138 -11.72 9.20 6.38
C LEU A 138 -12.26 10.29 5.45
N THR A 139 -12.75 9.94 4.25
CA THR A 139 -13.33 10.95 3.35
C THR A 139 -14.51 11.67 4.01
N GLY A 140 -14.48 13.00 3.99
CA GLY A 140 -15.45 13.86 4.66
C GLY A 140 -14.96 14.40 6.01
N CYS A 141 -13.85 13.88 6.55
CA CYS A 141 -13.11 14.55 7.62
C CYS A 141 -12.36 15.78 7.06
N PRO A 142 -12.12 16.82 7.88
CA PRO A 142 -11.35 17.99 7.45
C PRO A 142 -10.01 17.59 6.83
N GLY A 143 -9.74 18.06 5.61
CA GLY A 143 -8.49 17.79 4.91
C GLY A 143 -8.38 16.44 4.20
N VAL A 144 -9.44 15.62 4.18
CA VAL A 144 -9.46 14.33 3.47
C VAL A 144 -10.57 14.29 2.41
N GLU A 145 -10.17 14.23 1.14
CA GLU A 145 -11.07 14.39 0.00
C GLU A 145 -10.70 13.50 -1.20
N ARG A 146 -11.59 13.42 -2.19
CA ARG A 146 -11.30 12.79 -3.49
C ARG A 146 -11.03 13.89 -4.52
N PRO A 147 -9.77 14.13 -4.93
CA PRO A 147 -9.47 15.18 -5.89
C PRO A 147 -9.89 14.74 -7.31
N PRO A 148 -10.17 15.69 -8.22
CA PRO A 148 -10.24 15.41 -9.64
C PRO A 148 -8.93 14.77 -10.11
N CYS A 149 -9.02 13.66 -10.84
CA CYS A 149 -7.85 12.87 -11.25
C CYS A 149 -7.94 12.53 -12.74
N ARG A 150 -6.93 12.92 -13.51
CA ARG A 150 -6.84 12.63 -14.97
C ARG A 150 -6.24 11.25 -15.27
N GLY A 151 -5.92 10.49 -14.23
CA GLY A 151 -5.24 9.21 -14.28
C GLY A 151 -4.26 9.08 -13.13
N VAL A 152 -3.97 7.84 -12.73
CA VAL A 152 -3.11 7.53 -11.59
C VAL A 152 -2.30 6.27 -11.89
N THR A 153 -1.08 6.22 -11.36
CA THR A 153 -0.30 4.98 -11.30
C THR A 153 -0.21 4.56 -9.85
N TYR A 154 -0.84 3.43 -9.56
CA TYR A 154 -0.79 2.77 -8.27
C TYR A 154 0.41 1.84 -8.19
N VAL A 155 1.04 1.81 -7.03
CA VAL A 155 2.22 1.02 -6.73
C VAL A 155 1.97 0.19 -5.48
N HIS A 156 2.41 -1.06 -5.53
CA HIS A 156 2.33 -2.03 -4.45
C HIS A 156 3.73 -2.59 -4.20
N PHE A 157 4.05 -2.85 -2.94
CA PHE A 157 5.21 -3.63 -2.59
C PHE A 157 4.95 -4.40 -1.31
N MET A 158 5.56 -5.58 -1.19
CA MET A 158 5.42 -6.47 -0.03
C MET A 158 6.79 -6.89 0.51
N PHE A 159 6.78 -7.40 1.74
CA PHE A 159 7.94 -7.90 2.46
C PHE A 159 7.70 -9.37 2.84
N ALA A 160 8.59 -9.96 3.62
CA ALA A 160 8.41 -11.33 4.13
C ALA A 160 7.19 -11.47 5.04
N GLN A 161 6.80 -10.38 5.70
CA GLN A 161 5.61 -10.26 6.53
C GLN A 161 4.94 -8.93 6.22
N HIS A 162 3.70 -8.74 6.70
CA HIS A 162 3.05 -7.45 6.55
C HIS A 162 3.76 -6.40 7.39
N GLU A 163 4.27 -5.34 6.75
CA GLU A 163 4.95 -4.25 7.42
C GLU A 163 4.12 -2.95 7.37
N ILE A 164 4.33 -2.07 8.34
CA ILE A 164 3.86 -0.68 8.31
C ILE A 164 5.05 0.20 7.96
N VAL A 165 4.90 1.05 6.93
CA VAL A 165 5.98 1.84 6.36
C VAL A 165 5.74 3.33 6.52
N LEU A 166 6.80 4.12 6.54
CA LEU A 166 6.71 5.58 6.63
C LEU A 166 6.59 6.19 5.23
N SER A 167 5.40 6.72 4.91
CA SER A 167 5.02 7.28 3.61
C SER A 167 4.58 8.76 3.74
N ASP A 168 5.27 9.68 3.07
CA ASP A 168 5.03 11.13 3.16
C ASP A 168 4.90 11.65 4.61
N GLY A 169 5.60 11.00 5.53
CA GLY A 169 5.61 11.30 6.96
C GLY A 169 4.48 10.66 7.78
N ALA A 170 3.54 9.94 7.18
CA ALA A 170 2.54 9.14 7.88
C ALA A 170 2.84 7.64 7.79
N TRP A 171 2.48 6.89 8.83
CA TRP A 171 2.60 5.45 8.85
C TRP A 171 1.43 4.80 8.09
N SER A 172 1.73 3.87 7.20
CA SER A 172 0.74 3.23 6.33
C SER A 172 1.09 1.78 6.03
N GLU A 173 0.08 1.00 5.62
CA GLU A 173 0.28 -0.43 5.37
C GLU A 173 1.09 -0.70 4.08
N SER A 174 1.96 -1.71 4.13
CA SER A 174 2.49 -2.34 2.92
C SER A 174 1.43 -3.25 2.29
N PHE A 175 1.71 -3.82 1.12
CA PHE A 175 0.74 -4.69 0.48
C PHE A 175 0.52 -5.99 1.29
N GLN A 176 -0.73 -6.23 1.68
CA GLN A 176 -1.17 -7.47 2.32
C GLN A 176 -1.98 -8.35 1.34
N PRO A 177 -1.48 -9.54 0.97
CA PRO A 177 -2.21 -10.51 0.16
C PRO A 177 -3.27 -11.26 0.98
N GLY A 178 -4.38 -10.59 1.30
CA GLY A 178 -5.61 -11.23 1.76
C GLY A 178 -6.53 -11.64 0.60
N ASP A 179 -7.58 -12.42 0.89
CA ASP A 179 -8.53 -12.95 -0.11
C ASP A 179 -9.08 -11.89 -1.08
N HIS A 180 -9.31 -10.66 -0.60
CA HIS A 180 -9.86 -9.58 -1.41
C HIS A 180 -8.81 -8.85 -2.25
N SER A 181 -7.56 -8.72 -1.76
CA SER A 181 -6.48 -7.98 -2.42
C SER A 181 -5.98 -8.70 -3.68
N LEU A 182 -5.87 -10.03 -3.62
CA LEU A 182 -5.37 -10.88 -4.72
C LEU A 182 -6.32 -10.91 -5.93
N THR A 183 -7.62 -10.64 -5.72
CA THR A 183 -8.60 -10.56 -6.82
C THR A 183 -8.60 -9.23 -7.57
N GLY A 184 -8.04 -8.18 -6.97
CA GLY A 184 -7.93 -6.86 -7.57
C GLY A 184 -6.61 -6.63 -8.30
N ILE A 185 -5.61 -7.49 -8.08
CA ILE A 185 -4.34 -7.49 -8.80
C ILE A 185 -4.51 -8.22 -10.15
N GLY A 186 -3.90 -7.69 -11.21
CA GLY A 186 -3.98 -8.27 -12.55
C GLY A 186 -3.50 -9.73 -12.60
N THR A 187 -4.03 -10.54 -13.52
CA THR A 187 -3.78 -11.99 -13.58
C THR A 187 -2.30 -12.37 -13.59
N MET A 188 -1.43 -11.58 -14.25
CA MET A 188 0.01 -11.83 -14.30
C MET A 188 0.73 -11.49 -13.00
N GLN A 189 0.42 -10.35 -12.39
CA GLN A 189 0.95 -9.94 -11.08
C GLN A 189 0.51 -10.93 -9.99
N ARG A 190 -0.72 -11.44 -10.07
CA ARG A 190 -1.20 -12.50 -9.18
C ARG A 190 -0.41 -13.81 -9.35
N ARG A 191 -0.10 -14.18 -10.59
CA ARG A 191 0.73 -15.37 -10.89
C ARG A 191 2.15 -15.21 -10.35
N GLU A 192 2.73 -14.03 -10.45
CA GLU A 192 4.04 -13.68 -9.92
C GLU A 192 4.07 -13.74 -8.39
N ILE A 193 3.10 -13.12 -7.71
CA ILE A 193 2.94 -13.23 -6.26
C ILE A 193 2.86 -14.70 -5.83
N PHE A 194 2.05 -15.51 -6.51
CA PHE A 194 1.93 -16.94 -6.23
C PHE A 194 3.13 -17.80 -6.65
N ALA A 195 4.08 -17.26 -7.39
CA ALA A 195 5.34 -17.91 -7.72
C ALA A 195 6.41 -17.58 -6.66
N LEU A 196 6.45 -16.33 -6.19
CA LEU A 196 7.35 -15.86 -5.15
C LEU A 196 6.93 -16.33 -3.75
N PHE A 197 5.62 -16.43 -3.51
CA PHE A 197 5.01 -16.86 -2.23
C PHE A 197 3.94 -17.94 -2.50
N PRO A 198 4.37 -19.19 -2.78
CA PRO A 198 3.46 -20.29 -3.12
C PRO A 198 2.38 -20.56 -2.07
N GLU A 199 2.69 -20.33 -0.79
CA GLU A 199 1.80 -20.50 0.35
C GLU A 199 0.53 -19.65 0.23
N LEU A 200 0.60 -18.46 -0.37
CA LEU A 200 -0.56 -17.56 -0.58
C LEU A 200 -1.62 -18.13 -1.54
N ARG A 201 -1.34 -19.27 -2.20
CA ARG A 201 -2.36 -20.00 -2.98
C ARG A 201 -3.41 -20.64 -2.09
N SER A 202 -3.03 -21.05 -0.89
CA SER A 202 -3.91 -21.68 0.10
C SER A 202 -4.60 -20.64 0.99
N PRO A 203 -5.84 -20.89 1.45
CA PRO A 203 -6.46 -20.09 2.50
C PRO A 203 -5.59 -20.02 3.76
N GLU A 204 -4.98 -21.13 4.20
CA GLU A 204 -4.14 -21.14 5.40
C GLU A 204 -2.90 -20.24 5.25
N GLY A 205 -2.23 -20.27 4.10
CA GLY A 205 -1.07 -19.40 3.85
C GLY A 205 -1.44 -17.91 3.80
N ARG A 206 -2.65 -17.55 3.37
CA ARG A 206 -3.15 -16.17 3.45
C ARG A 206 -3.46 -15.76 4.88
N GLU A 207 -4.05 -16.64 5.68
CA GLU A 207 -4.31 -16.39 7.10
C GLU A 207 -3.00 -16.27 7.91
N ASN A 208 -1.94 -16.96 7.49
CA ASN A 208 -0.63 -16.88 8.10
C ASN A 208 0.11 -15.57 7.76
N TYR A 209 -0.22 -14.90 6.65
CA TYR A 209 0.26 -13.54 6.35
C TYR A 209 -0.57 -12.50 7.12
N ARG A 210 -0.39 -12.49 8.45
CA ARG A 210 -1.19 -11.67 9.38
C ARG A 210 -0.94 -10.19 9.17
N ALA A 211 -2.00 -9.39 9.38
CA ALA A 211 -1.88 -7.94 9.38
C ALA A 211 -1.05 -7.50 10.60
N ALA A 212 -0.18 -6.51 10.41
CA ALA A 212 0.67 -5.95 11.46
C ALA A 212 -0.14 -5.33 12.62
N ARG A 213 -1.35 -4.84 12.31
CA ARG A 213 -2.29 -4.24 13.27
C ARG A 213 -3.73 -4.53 12.88
N ARG A 214 -4.65 -4.36 13.83
CA ARG A 214 -6.11 -4.46 13.60
C ARG A 214 -6.58 -3.39 12.62
N SER A 215 -7.44 -3.80 11.67
CA SER A 215 -8.09 -2.89 10.73
C SER A 215 -9.51 -2.52 11.19
N LEU A 216 -9.86 -1.25 11.16
CA LEU A 216 -11.18 -0.75 11.57
C LEU A 216 -12.20 -0.69 10.43
N ARG A 217 -13.47 -0.91 10.78
CA ARG A 217 -14.64 -0.70 9.91
C ARG A 217 -15.01 0.79 9.85
N ARG A 218 -15.84 1.15 8.86
CA ARG A 218 -16.21 2.55 8.59
C ARG A 218 -16.77 3.30 9.81
N HIS A 219 -17.66 2.66 10.57
CA HIS A 219 -18.30 3.28 11.73
C HIS A 219 -17.31 3.50 12.88
N GLU A 220 -16.39 2.54 13.09
CA GLU A 220 -15.30 2.65 14.09
C GLU A 220 -14.33 3.77 13.73
N ALA A 221 -13.95 3.89 12.46
CA ALA A 221 -13.02 4.92 11.98
C ALA A 221 -13.52 6.36 12.21
N ARG A 222 -14.84 6.60 12.06
CA ARG A 222 -15.42 7.93 12.24
C ARG A 222 -15.34 8.42 13.69
N LEU A 223 -15.31 7.52 14.66
CA LEU A 223 -15.18 7.87 16.08
C LEU A 223 -13.79 8.42 16.44
N LEU A 224 -12.78 8.19 15.58
CA LEU A 224 -11.41 8.66 15.79
C LEU A 224 -11.17 10.07 15.21
N ALA A 225 -11.98 10.50 14.24
CA ALA A 225 -11.77 11.74 13.50
C ALA A 225 -12.71 12.89 13.92
N SER A 226 -13.48 12.69 15.00
CA SER A 226 -14.35 13.68 15.65
C SER A 226 -13.72 14.22 16.92
#